data_AF-A0A0D2TRW0-F1
#
_entry.id   AF-A0A0D2TRW0-F1
#
_cell.length_a   1.000
_cell.length_b   1.000
_cell.length_c   1.000
_cell.angle_alpha   90.00
_cell.angle_beta   90.00
_cell.angle_gamma   90.00
#
_symmetry.space_group_name_H-M   'P 1'
#
loop_
_entity.id
_entity.type
_entity.pdbx_description
1 polymer ?
#
loop_
_entity_poly.entity_id
_entity_poly.type
_entity_poly.pdbx_seq_one_letter_code
_entity_poly.pdbx_strand_id
1 'polypeptide(L)'
;TIAKGPDTTTWIWNLHVNAHDFDSHTNYLEEISRKIFSVHFGQLSIIFLRLSGMYFHDARFSNYEAWLSGPTHIGPSAHVVWPIVGQEILNGDMHGGFRGIQITFVFFQICELQLYCTAIGALVFVALMLFSCWFHYHKAAPKLA
;
A
#
# COMPACT_ATOMS: atom_id res chain seq x y z
N THR A 1 -0.24 -18.86 26.78
CA THR A 1 -1.53 -18.43 26.20
C THR A 1 -1.79 -16.98 26.58
N ILE A 2 -2.01 -16.10 25.60
CA ILE A 2 -2.12 -14.64 25.80
C ILE A 2 -3.55 -14.14 26.13
N ALA A 3 -4.56 -15.01 26.02
CA ALA A 3 -5.97 -14.64 26.19
C ALA A 3 -6.36 -14.12 27.59
N LYS A 4 -5.55 -14.43 28.63
CA LYS A 4 -5.84 -14.03 30.02
C LYS A 4 -5.51 -12.56 30.33
N GLY A 5 -4.89 -11.85 29.39
CA GLY A 5 -4.45 -10.47 29.56
C GLY A 5 -2.98 -10.32 29.97
N PRO A 6 -2.49 -9.07 30.05
CA PRO A 6 -1.07 -8.77 30.26
C PRO A 6 -0.67 -8.80 31.74
N ASP A 7 -0.07 -9.91 32.18
CA ASP A 7 0.56 -9.98 33.52
C ASP A 7 1.99 -9.38 33.52
N THR A 8 2.64 -9.34 32.35
CA THR A 8 4.00 -8.79 32.16
C THR A 8 4.09 -8.07 30.82
N THR A 9 5.08 -7.19 30.64
CA THR A 9 5.32 -6.50 29.36
C THR A 9 5.69 -7.46 28.22
N THR A 10 6.25 -8.63 28.53
CA THR A 10 6.49 -9.72 27.56
C THR A 10 5.22 -10.14 26.83
N TRP A 11 4.06 -10.01 27.47
CA TRP A 11 2.77 -10.27 26.85
C TRP A 11 2.56 -9.45 25.56
N ILE A 12 2.99 -8.18 25.54
CA ILE A 12 2.84 -7.29 24.38
C ILE A 12 3.63 -7.84 23.19
N TRP A 13 4.86 -8.28 23.42
CA TRP A 13 5.69 -8.86 22.37
C TRP A 13 5.11 -10.18 21.86
N ASN A 14 4.66 -11.04 22.78
CA ASN A 14 4.01 -12.30 22.42
C ASN A 14 2.71 -12.09 21.64
N LEU A 15 1.96 -11.02 21.90
CA LEU A 15 0.78 -10.66 21.11
C LEU A 15 1.14 -10.39 19.65
N HIS A 16 2.20 -9.62 19.38
CA HIS A 16 2.59 -9.26 18.02
C HIS A 16 3.23 -10.43 17.27
N VAL A 17 4.17 -11.14 17.92
CA VAL A 17 4.90 -12.26 17.29
C VAL A 17 3.94 -13.38 16.91
N ASN A 18 2.97 -13.68 17.76
CA ASN A 18 2.06 -14.79 17.53
C ASN A 18 0.83 -14.39 16.68
N ALA A 19 0.69 -13.12 16.26
CA ALA A 19 -0.53 -12.65 15.59
C ALA A 19 -0.84 -13.39 14.28
N HIS A 20 0.19 -13.75 13.52
CA HIS A 20 0.07 -14.46 12.25
C HIS A 20 0.64 -15.89 12.29
N ASP A 21 1.05 -16.36 13.47
CA ASP A 21 1.43 -17.76 13.69
C ASP A 21 0.16 -18.61 13.86
N PHE A 22 -0.54 -18.87 12.75
CA PHE A 22 -1.85 -19.52 12.76
C PHE A 22 -1.80 -20.96 13.28
N ASP A 23 -0.68 -21.65 13.11
CA ASP A 23 -0.46 -23.01 13.61
C ASP A 23 -0.42 -23.02 15.15
N SER A 24 0.05 -21.94 15.80
CA SER A 24 0.00 -21.81 17.26
C SER A 24 -1.40 -21.56 17.83
N HIS A 25 -2.38 -21.18 16.98
CA HIS A 25 -3.73 -20.84 17.42
C HIS A 25 -4.66 -22.06 17.44
N THR A 26 -4.44 -23.01 16.54
CA THR A 26 -5.35 -24.14 16.29
C THR A 26 -4.59 -25.25 15.57
N ASN A 27 -4.97 -26.52 15.81
CA ASN A 27 -4.40 -27.66 15.09
C ASN A 27 -5.25 -28.06 13.86
N TYR A 28 -6.34 -27.35 13.58
CA TYR A 28 -7.24 -27.67 12.47
C TYR A 28 -6.73 -27.04 11.17
N LEU A 29 -6.17 -27.87 10.28
CA LEU A 29 -5.60 -27.42 9.00
C LEU A 29 -6.63 -26.67 8.13
N GLU A 30 -7.91 -27.02 8.19
CA GLU A 30 -8.97 -26.31 7.47
C GLU A 30 -9.13 -24.86 7.96
N GLU A 31 -9.07 -24.63 9.28
CA GLU A 31 -9.15 -23.28 9.84
C GLU A 31 -7.91 -22.45 9.49
N ILE A 32 -6.73 -23.06 9.59
CA ILE A 32 -5.46 -22.44 9.18
C ILE A 32 -5.53 -22.03 7.70
N SER A 33 -5.97 -22.94 6.83
CA SER A 33 -6.09 -22.71 5.40
C SER A 33 -7.06 -21.56 5.07
N ARG A 34 -8.17 -21.45 5.82
CA ARG A 34 -9.12 -20.32 5.68
C ARG A 34 -8.51 -18.99 6.09
N LYS A 35 -7.78 -18.93 7.20
CA LYS A 35 -7.07 -17.72 7.65
C LYS A 35 -6.03 -17.29 6.61
N ILE A 36 -5.25 -18.25 6.11
CA ILE A 36 -4.25 -18.03 5.06
C ILE A 36 -4.94 -17.52 3.79
N PHE A 37 -5.98 -18.18 3.30
CA PHE A 37 -6.68 -17.76 2.09
C PHE A 37 -7.23 -16.33 2.21
N SER A 38 -7.84 -16.00 3.35
CA SER A 38 -8.33 -14.66 3.66
C SER A 38 -7.23 -13.60 3.68
N VAL A 39 -6.11 -13.86 4.39
CA VAL A 39 -5.06 -12.85 4.55
C VAL A 39 -4.37 -12.52 3.22
N HIS A 40 -4.35 -13.44 2.25
CA HIS A 40 -3.87 -13.15 0.90
C HIS A 40 -4.68 -12.03 0.23
N PHE A 41 -6.01 -12.03 0.35
CA PHE A 41 -6.83 -10.92 -0.15
C PHE A 41 -6.58 -9.64 0.63
N GLY A 42 -6.38 -9.73 1.95
CA GLY A 42 -5.95 -8.60 2.77
C GLY A 42 -4.64 -7.98 2.26
N GLN A 43 -3.63 -8.81 1.98
CA GLN A 43 -2.34 -8.37 1.43
C GLN A 43 -2.50 -7.76 0.04
N LEU A 44 -3.29 -8.37 -0.85
CA LEU A 44 -3.59 -7.82 -2.16
C LEU A 44 -4.26 -6.44 -2.06
N SER A 45 -5.15 -6.24 -1.09
CA SER A 45 -5.78 -4.92 -0.89
C SER A 45 -4.77 -3.83 -0.54
N ILE A 46 -3.77 -4.14 0.30
CA ILE A 46 -2.70 -3.18 0.65
C ILE A 46 -1.81 -2.91 -0.57
N ILE A 47 -1.53 -3.93 -1.40
CA ILE A 47 -0.78 -3.76 -2.64
C ILE A 47 -1.53 -2.81 -3.60
N PHE A 48 -2.83 -3.04 -3.82
CA PHE A 48 -3.64 -2.15 -4.67
C PHE A 48 -3.76 -0.74 -4.10
N LEU A 49 -3.83 -0.59 -2.77
CA LEU A 49 -3.86 0.72 -2.11
C LEU A 49 -2.55 1.47 -2.35
N ARG A 50 -1.42 0.78 -2.23
CA ARG A 50 -0.10 1.34 -2.52
C ARG A 50 0.00 1.78 -3.98
N LEU A 51 -0.44 0.93 -4.92
CA LEU A 51 -0.45 1.26 -6.35
C LEU A 51 -1.36 2.46 -6.64
N SER A 52 -2.58 2.48 -6.07
CA SER A 52 -3.52 3.60 -6.19
C SER A 52 -2.89 4.92 -5.72
N GLY A 53 -2.26 4.90 -4.54
CA GLY A 53 -1.54 6.06 -4.02
C GLY A 53 -0.41 6.52 -4.95
N MET A 54 0.38 5.58 -5.49
CA MET A 54 1.46 5.90 -6.43
C MET A 54 0.93 6.58 -7.70
N TYR A 55 -0.13 6.05 -8.32
CA TYR A 55 -0.76 6.66 -9.50
C TYR A 55 -1.37 8.03 -9.19
N PHE A 56 -2.00 8.19 -8.03
CA PHE A 56 -2.58 9.46 -7.63
C PHE A 56 -1.51 10.54 -7.39
N HIS A 57 -0.43 10.17 -6.70
CA HIS A 57 0.69 11.07 -6.46
C HIS A 57 1.32 11.53 -7.77
N ASP A 58 1.46 10.61 -8.72
CA ASP A 58 1.94 10.94 -10.05
C ASP A 58 0.98 11.86 -10.81
N ALA A 59 -0.33 11.61 -10.74
CA ALA A 59 -1.32 12.42 -11.44
C ALA A 59 -1.47 13.86 -10.88
N ARG A 60 -1.16 14.09 -9.60
CA ARG A 60 -1.45 15.37 -8.91
C ARG A 60 -0.24 16.21 -8.60
N PHE A 61 0.87 15.57 -8.22
CA PHE A 61 2.01 16.19 -7.56
C PHE A 61 3.33 15.87 -8.24
N SER A 62 3.30 15.49 -9.52
CA SER A 62 4.51 15.19 -10.27
C SER A 62 4.85 16.23 -11.31
N ASN A 63 6.07 16.12 -11.82
CA ASN A 63 6.53 16.83 -12.99
C ASN A 63 6.54 15.94 -14.24
N TYR A 64 5.67 14.92 -14.30
CA TYR A 64 5.73 13.89 -15.34
C TYR A 64 5.72 14.47 -16.76
N GLU A 65 4.84 15.42 -17.08
CA GLU A 65 4.79 16.04 -18.42
C GLU A 65 6.08 16.81 -18.75
N ALA A 66 6.62 17.55 -17.77
CA ALA A 66 7.89 18.24 -17.93
C ALA A 66 9.05 17.24 -18.11
N TRP A 67 9.11 16.21 -17.30
CA TRP A 67 10.09 15.13 -17.40
C TRP A 67 10.04 14.44 -18.78
N LEU A 68 8.84 14.16 -19.31
CA LEU A 68 8.66 13.54 -20.62
C LEU A 68 9.23 14.40 -21.77
N SER A 69 9.22 15.73 -21.60
CA SER A 69 9.81 16.67 -22.58
C SER A 69 11.34 16.71 -22.58
N GLY A 70 12.00 16.25 -21.50
CA GLY A 70 13.45 16.35 -21.35
C GLY A 70 14.04 15.40 -20.31
N PRO A 71 13.92 14.07 -20.47
CA PRO A 71 14.21 13.09 -19.42
C PRO A 71 15.69 12.98 -19.04
N THR A 72 16.60 13.49 -19.87
CA THR A 72 18.05 13.53 -19.60
C THR A 72 18.47 14.73 -18.76
N HIS A 73 17.62 15.76 -18.64
CA HIS A 73 17.95 17.01 -17.95
C HIS A 73 17.01 17.31 -16.79
N ILE A 74 15.78 16.81 -16.84
CA ILE A 74 14.77 17.00 -15.80
C ILE A 74 14.79 15.77 -14.90
N GLY A 75 14.90 16.00 -13.59
CA GLY A 75 14.81 14.95 -12.59
C GLY A 75 13.36 14.51 -12.40
N PRO A 76 13.05 13.20 -12.35
CA PRO A 76 11.69 12.75 -12.05
C PRO A 76 11.33 13.05 -10.60
N SER A 77 10.14 13.61 -10.35
CA SER A 77 9.62 13.88 -9.01
C SER A 77 8.09 13.73 -8.96
N ALA A 78 7.57 13.16 -7.86
CA ALA A 78 6.13 12.96 -7.64
C ALA A 78 5.72 13.18 -6.16
N HIS A 79 6.57 13.87 -5.39
CA HIS A 79 6.33 14.12 -3.97
C HIS A 79 6.83 15.52 -3.61
N VAL A 80 5.91 16.33 -3.10
CA VAL A 80 6.15 17.70 -2.65
C VAL A 80 5.92 17.79 -1.15
N VAL A 81 6.90 18.34 -0.43
CA VAL A 81 6.88 18.51 1.02
C VAL A 81 6.20 19.83 1.39
N TRP A 82 5.34 19.80 2.40
CA TRP A 82 4.69 21.02 2.92
C TRP A 82 5.64 21.91 3.74
N PRO A 83 5.51 23.25 3.61
CA PRO A 83 6.39 24.20 4.30
C PRO A 83 5.88 24.54 5.71
N ILE A 84 6.21 23.69 6.69
CA ILE A 84 5.75 23.88 8.08
C ILE A 84 6.91 24.30 9.01
N VAL A 85 8.02 23.56 8.97
CA VAL A 85 9.15 23.71 9.92
C VAL A 85 10.50 23.89 9.23
N GLY A 86 10.53 24.29 7.95
CA GLY A 86 11.76 24.37 7.14
C GLY A 86 12.06 23.11 6.33
N GLN A 87 11.24 22.07 6.45
CA GLN A 87 11.39 20.81 5.72
C GLN A 87 11.18 20.95 4.20
N GLU A 88 10.64 22.06 3.73
CA GLU A 88 10.55 22.39 2.30
C GLU A 88 11.92 22.55 1.62
N ILE A 89 13.03 22.60 2.39
CA ILE A 89 14.39 22.45 1.86
C ILE A 89 14.58 21.13 1.09
N LEU A 90 13.77 20.10 1.40
CA LEU A 90 13.75 18.82 0.69
C LEU A 90 13.14 18.92 -0.72
N ASN A 91 12.40 19.99 -1.03
CA ASN A 91 11.87 20.26 -2.37
C ASN A 91 12.99 20.84 -3.25
N GLY A 92 13.91 19.97 -3.67
CA GLY A 92 15.01 20.32 -4.57
C GLY A 92 14.52 20.77 -5.95
N ASP A 93 15.34 21.55 -6.64
CA ASP A 93 15.07 21.95 -8.02
C ASP A 93 15.28 20.75 -8.96
N MET A 94 14.21 20.30 -9.59
CA MET A 94 14.24 19.16 -10.52
C MET A 94 14.50 19.61 -11.97
N HIS A 95 14.69 20.91 -12.19
CA HIS A 95 14.57 21.57 -13.49
C HIS A 95 13.13 21.51 -14.05
N GLY A 96 12.86 22.21 -15.14
CA GLY A 96 11.52 22.27 -15.74
C GLY A 96 10.49 23.05 -14.90
N GLY A 97 10.95 23.90 -13.97
CA GLY A 97 10.08 24.75 -13.13
C GLY A 97 9.42 24.01 -11.96
N PHE A 98 9.82 22.78 -11.67
CA PHE A 98 9.25 21.97 -10.59
C PHE A 98 10.22 21.78 -9.43
N ARG A 99 9.70 21.86 -8.20
CA ARG A 99 10.46 21.59 -6.98
C ARG A 99 9.80 20.50 -6.16
N GLY A 100 10.57 19.48 -5.81
CA GLY A 100 10.08 18.31 -5.08
C GLY A 100 11.19 17.34 -4.73
N ILE A 101 10.81 16.17 -4.22
CA ILE A 101 11.74 15.09 -3.92
C ILE A 101 12.00 14.29 -5.20
N GLN A 102 13.26 14.13 -5.57
CA GLN A 102 13.65 13.27 -6.69
C GLN A 102 13.32 11.81 -6.36
N ILE A 103 12.55 11.15 -7.23
CA ILE A 103 12.22 9.73 -7.08
C ILE A 103 13.16 8.86 -7.92
N THR A 104 13.40 7.63 -7.47
CA THR A 104 14.27 6.66 -8.16
C THR A 104 13.50 5.50 -8.80
N PHE A 105 12.18 5.46 -8.62
CA PHE A 105 11.27 4.54 -9.29
C PHE A 105 10.37 5.36 -10.21
N VAL A 106 10.13 4.84 -11.40
CA VAL A 106 9.38 5.53 -12.45
C VAL A 106 8.14 4.70 -12.79
N PHE A 107 6.95 5.30 -12.71
CA PHE A 107 5.67 4.68 -13.10
C PHE A 107 5.01 5.39 -14.31
N PHE A 108 5.84 6.01 -15.12
CA PHE A 108 5.47 7.10 -15.99
C PHE A 108 5.21 6.65 -17.44
N GLN A 109 3.98 6.22 -17.73
CA GLN A 109 3.63 5.70 -19.06
C GLN A 109 2.37 6.31 -19.72
N ILE A 110 1.62 7.18 -19.04
CA ILE A 110 0.30 7.67 -19.50
C ILE A 110 -0.02 9.09 -18.98
N CYS A 111 -0.96 9.81 -19.61
CA CYS A 111 -1.29 11.20 -19.23
C CYS A 111 -1.99 11.32 -17.86
N GLU A 112 -2.00 12.53 -17.28
CA GLU A 112 -2.56 12.80 -15.94
C GLU A 112 -3.97 12.23 -15.74
N LEU A 113 -4.88 12.47 -16.70
CA LEU A 113 -6.26 11.97 -16.63
C LEU A 113 -6.31 10.44 -16.53
N GLN A 114 -5.47 9.74 -17.30
CA GLN A 114 -5.42 8.29 -17.29
C GLN A 114 -4.83 7.77 -15.97
N LEU A 115 -3.83 8.47 -15.38
CA LEU A 115 -3.32 8.16 -14.05
C LEU A 115 -4.39 8.29 -12.98
N TYR A 116 -5.20 9.36 -13.01
CA TYR A 116 -6.32 9.53 -12.09
C TYR A 116 -7.35 8.40 -12.21
N CYS A 117 -7.78 8.08 -13.43
CA CYS A 117 -8.72 6.99 -13.66
C CYS A 117 -8.15 5.64 -13.16
N THR A 118 -6.86 5.40 -13.39
CA THR A 118 -6.17 4.19 -12.92
C THR A 118 -6.10 4.15 -11.40
N ALA A 119 -5.81 5.28 -10.74
CA ALA A 119 -5.78 5.39 -9.29
C ALA A 119 -7.16 5.07 -8.67
N ILE A 120 -8.24 5.61 -9.23
CA ILE A 120 -9.61 5.33 -8.81
C ILE A 120 -9.97 3.86 -9.05
N GLY A 121 -9.65 3.32 -10.23
CA GLY A 121 -9.85 1.91 -10.53
C GLY A 121 -9.15 1.00 -9.52
N ALA A 122 -7.88 1.28 -9.22
CA ALA A 122 -7.13 0.56 -8.19
C ALA A 122 -7.78 0.66 -6.81
N LEU A 123 -8.35 1.82 -6.45
CA LEU A 123 -9.08 2.01 -5.18
C LEU A 123 -10.37 1.16 -5.11
N VAL A 124 -11.08 1.01 -6.24
CA VAL A 124 -12.21 0.08 -6.33
C VAL A 124 -11.73 -1.36 -6.11
N PHE A 125 -10.59 -1.75 -6.67
CA PHE A 125 -9.99 -3.06 -6.41
C PHE A 125 -9.59 -3.24 -4.94
N VAL A 126 -9.13 -2.21 -4.23
CA VAL A 126 -8.91 -2.28 -2.77
C VAL A 126 -10.19 -2.70 -2.06
N ALA A 127 -11.31 -2.03 -2.36
CA ALA A 127 -12.60 -2.35 -1.75
C ALA A 127 -13.05 -3.79 -2.07
N LEU A 128 -12.88 -4.23 -3.32
CA LEU A 128 -13.18 -5.60 -3.75
C LEU A 128 -12.31 -6.62 -3.02
N MET A 129 -11.00 -6.39 -2.88
CA MET A 129 -10.09 -7.31 -2.18
C MET A 129 -10.40 -7.38 -0.68
N LEU A 130 -10.69 -6.25 -0.03
CA LEU A 130 -11.13 -6.24 1.38
C LEU A 130 -12.45 -6.98 1.57
N PHE A 131 -13.40 -6.80 0.64
CA PHE A 131 -14.66 -7.54 0.66
C PHE A 131 -14.43 -9.05 0.49
N SER A 132 -13.62 -9.46 -0.49
CA SER A 132 -13.28 -10.87 -0.73
C SER A 132 -12.58 -11.51 0.47
N CYS A 133 -11.70 -10.78 1.15
CA CYS A 133 -11.06 -11.20 2.40
C CYS A 133 -12.12 -11.57 3.44
N TRP A 134 -13.00 -10.63 3.78
CA TRP A 134 -14.08 -10.88 4.73
C TRP A 134 -15.03 -12.00 4.29
N PHE A 135 -15.42 -11.99 3.01
CA PHE A 135 -16.40 -12.92 2.46
C PHE A 135 -15.90 -14.37 2.53
N HIS A 136 -14.66 -14.61 2.11
CA HIS A 136 -14.07 -15.95 2.10
C HIS A 136 -13.60 -16.45 3.47
N TYR A 137 -13.66 -15.62 4.51
CA TYR A 137 -13.42 -16.05 5.88
C TYR A 137 -14.71 -16.26 6.67
N HIS A 138 -15.66 -15.33 6.58
CA HIS A 138 -16.85 -15.31 7.44
C HIS A 138 -18.14 -15.80 6.78
N LYS A 139 -18.24 -15.79 5.44
CA LYS A 139 -19.48 -16.12 4.71
C LYS A 139 -19.37 -17.39 3.89
N ALA A 140 -18.33 -17.52 3.08
CA ALA A 140 -18.12 -18.62 2.15
C ALA A 140 -16.70 -19.16 2.27
N ALA A 141 -16.42 -19.75 3.44
CA ALA A 141 -15.10 -20.28 3.74
C ALA A 141 -14.84 -21.61 3.01
N PRO A 142 -13.76 -21.72 2.21
CA PRO A 142 -13.42 -22.97 1.53
C PRO A 142 -13.22 -24.13 2.49
N LYS A 143 -13.40 -25.36 2.01
CA LYS A 143 -13.14 -26.59 2.75
C LYS A 143 -11.93 -27.29 2.15
N LEU A 144 -11.21 -28.05 2.97
CA LEU A 144 -10.20 -28.97 2.47
C LEU A 144 -10.91 -30.18 1.85
N ALA A 145 -10.39 -30.65 0.72
CA ALA A 145 -10.90 -31.85 0.03
C ALA A 145 -10.41 -33.13 0.70
#